data_AF-X0Y8F2-F1
#
_entry.id   AF-X0Y8F2-F1
#
_cell.length_a   1.000
_cell.length_b   1.000
_cell.length_c   1.000
_cell.angle_alpha   90.00
_cell.angle_beta   90.00
_cell.angle_gamma   90.00
#
_symmetry.space_group_name_H-M   'P 1'
#
loop_
_entity.id
_entity.type
_entity.pdbx_description
1 polymer ?
#
loop_
_entity_poly.entity_id
_entity_poly.type
_entity_poly.pdbx_seq_one_letter_code
_entity_poly.pdbx_strand_id
1 'polypeptide(L)'
;IGDFARHVTDDRRGTYLPNTFSLGFKAEDEGRPEKEEIDVLMVAVTPPDERGYCTFGPHYWNKGSYARRARTVIAEVDPLLPRMHGDCRIHVSKLDHIVELPDTPVTREMVEEWLAPLPPERRADMMSILELAGDFSRLASVGPLIAFVEPDVLRRYLGLMEPPDFV
;
A
#
# COMPACT_ATOMS: atom_id res chain seq x y z
N ILE A 1 -15.98 3.19 5.92
CA ILE A 1 -15.41 1.89 6.35
C ILE A 1 -15.85 0.83 5.35
N GLY A 2 -14.91 0.06 4.81
CA GLY A 2 -15.22 -1.08 3.92
C GLY A 2 -15.57 -2.34 4.70
N ASP A 3 -15.95 -3.41 3.99
CA ASP A 3 -16.50 -4.63 4.60
C ASP A 3 -15.54 -5.32 5.58
N PHE A 4 -14.23 -5.22 5.34
CA PHE A 4 -13.19 -5.75 6.22
C PHE A 4 -13.33 -5.32 7.68
N ALA A 5 -13.66 -4.04 7.94
CA ALA A 5 -13.70 -3.47 9.29
C ALA A 5 -15.08 -3.01 9.74
N ARG A 6 -16.11 -3.09 8.88
CA ARG A 6 -17.46 -2.58 9.18
C ARG A 6 -18.06 -3.19 10.44
N HIS A 7 -17.93 -4.51 10.57
CA HIS A 7 -18.43 -5.26 11.72
C HIS A 7 -17.85 -4.76 13.06
N VAL A 8 -16.62 -4.22 13.10
CA VAL A 8 -16.02 -3.66 14.33
C VAL A 8 -16.81 -2.46 14.85
N THR A 9 -17.30 -1.61 13.95
CA THR A 9 -18.15 -0.46 14.31
C THR A 9 -19.55 -0.91 14.68
N ASP A 10 -20.13 -1.84 13.91
CA ASP A 10 -21.49 -2.36 14.17
C ASP A 10 -21.58 -3.07 15.53
N ASP A 11 -20.54 -3.84 15.88
CA ASP A 11 -20.39 -4.51 17.17
C ASP A 11 -20.01 -3.55 18.32
N ARG A 12 -19.80 -2.26 18.03
CA ARG A 12 -19.32 -1.24 18.98
C ARG A 12 -17.97 -1.57 19.64
N ARG A 13 -17.10 -2.29 18.92
CA ARG A 13 -15.72 -2.60 19.36
C ARG A 13 -14.71 -1.53 18.95
N GLY A 14 -15.08 -0.62 18.05
CA GLY A 14 -14.25 0.49 17.62
C GLY A 14 -15.06 1.69 17.11
N THR A 15 -14.44 2.86 17.15
CA THR A 15 -15.04 4.12 16.70
C THR A 15 -14.74 4.36 15.22
N TYR A 16 -15.68 5.00 14.54
CA TYR A 16 -15.47 5.59 13.23
C TYR A 16 -15.43 7.12 13.36
N LEU A 17 -14.34 7.74 12.93
CA LEU A 17 -14.23 9.18 12.82
C LEU A 17 -14.62 9.63 11.41
N PRO A 18 -15.81 10.19 11.19
CA PRO A 18 -16.16 10.76 9.90
C PRO A 18 -15.28 11.98 9.65
N ASN A 19 -14.50 11.93 8.57
CA ASN A 19 -13.63 13.03 8.20
C ASN A 19 -13.50 13.15 6.68
N THR A 20 -13.35 14.38 6.20
CA THR A 20 -13.05 14.67 4.81
C THR A 20 -11.57 14.38 4.54
N PHE A 21 -11.28 13.62 3.49
CA PHE A 21 -9.91 13.19 3.17
C PHE A 21 -8.90 14.36 3.15
N SER A 22 -9.29 15.50 2.59
CA SER A 22 -8.46 16.72 2.50
C SER A 22 -8.33 17.51 3.81
N LEU A 23 -9.17 17.26 4.82
CA LEU A 23 -9.22 18.03 6.07
C LEU A 23 -8.75 17.21 7.28
N GLY A 24 -8.24 15.99 7.07
CA GLY A 24 -7.97 15.06 8.17
C GLY A 24 -6.89 15.45 9.15
N PHE A 25 -6.09 16.48 8.86
CA PHE A 25 -5.09 17.01 9.77
C PHE A 25 -5.42 18.42 10.27
N LYS A 26 -6.60 18.93 9.94
CA LYS A 26 -6.97 20.32 10.24
C LYS A 26 -7.03 20.55 11.75
N ALA A 27 -7.51 19.58 12.52
CA ALA A 27 -7.58 19.69 13.96
C ALA A 27 -6.16 19.77 14.57
N GLU A 28 -5.26 18.92 14.11
CA GLU A 28 -3.85 18.90 14.52
C GLU A 28 -3.13 20.20 14.13
N ASP A 29 -3.30 20.64 12.88
CA ASP A 29 -2.62 21.81 12.31
C ASP A 29 -3.10 23.13 12.92
N GLU A 30 -4.39 23.24 13.26
CA GLU A 30 -4.95 24.41 13.93
C GLU A 30 -4.84 24.34 15.46
N GLY A 31 -4.27 23.26 16.01
CA GLY A 31 -4.10 23.10 17.45
C GLY A 31 -5.42 23.02 18.22
N ARG A 32 -6.45 22.44 17.61
CA ARG A 32 -7.79 22.41 18.20
C ARG A 32 -7.83 21.54 19.46
N PRO A 33 -8.74 21.83 20.42
CA PRO A 33 -8.84 21.07 21.66
C PRO A 33 -9.08 19.57 21.47
N GLU A 34 -9.75 19.18 20.38
CA GLU A 34 -10.06 17.80 20.02
C GLU A 34 -8.95 17.09 19.24
N LYS A 35 -7.80 17.73 19.00
CA LYS A 35 -6.70 17.11 18.26
C LYS A 35 -6.17 15.89 19.02
N GLU A 36 -5.77 14.87 18.28
CA GLU A 36 -5.09 13.72 18.84
C GLU A 36 -3.67 13.67 18.27
N GLU A 37 -2.68 13.45 19.14
CA GLU A 37 -1.30 13.34 18.69
C GLU A 37 -1.06 12.00 18.01
N ILE A 38 -0.27 12.02 16.94
CA ILE A 38 0.17 10.80 16.28
C ILE A 38 1.46 10.36 16.98
N ASP A 39 1.36 9.41 17.90
CA ASP A 39 2.55 8.94 18.63
C ASP A 39 3.49 8.15 17.72
N VAL A 40 2.94 7.18 16.97
CA VAL A 40 3.73 6.28 16.13
C VAL A 40 3.09 6.17 14.74
N LEU A 41 3.93 6.31 13.73
CA LEU A 41 3.59 5.99 12.35
C LEU A 41 4.46 4.83 11.87
N MET A 42 3.82 3.79 11.33
CA MET A 42 4.48 2.71 10.60
C MET A 42 4.26 2.90 9.10
N VAL A 43 5.33 2.89 8.30
CA VAL A 43 5.25 3.05 6.84
C VAL A 43 6.16 2.07 6.11
N ALA A 44 5.73 1.60 4.95
CA ALA A 44 6.63 1.03 3.96
C ALA A 44 7.20 2.13 3.04
N VAL A 45 8.50 2.08 2.79
CA VAL A 45 9.25 2.97 1.88
C VAL A 45 10.26 2.19 1.05
N THR A 46 10.71 2.77 -0.05
CA THR A 46 11.81 2.21 -0.86
C THR A 46 13.15 2.32 -0.13
N PRO A 47 14.19 1.59 -0.56
CA PRO A 47 15.56 1.89 -0.15
C PRO A 47 15.91 3.36 -0.43
N PRO A 48 16.78 3.99 0.38
CA PRO A 48 17.24 5.34 0.11
C PRO A 48 17.97 5.40 -1.23
N ASP A 49 17.93 6.55 -1.89
CA ASP A 49 18.84 6.87 -2.98
C ASP A 49 20.21 7.35 -2.44
N GLU A 50 21.13 7.68 -3.35
CA GLU A 50 22.47 8.20 -3.00
C GLU A 50 22.44 9.47 -2.14
N ARG A 51 21.31 10.18 -2.12
CA ARG A 51 21.09 11.41 -1.36
C ARG A 51 20.32 11.16 -0.06
N GLY A 52 20.07 9.91 0.29
CA GLY A 52 19.36 9.52 1.51
C GLY A 52 17.83 9.65 1.42
N TYR A 53 17.24 9.75 0.23
CA TYR A 53 15.78 9.84 0.08
C TYR A 53 15.15 8.49 -0.28
N CYS A 54 14.14 8.11 0.49
CA CYS A 54 13.21 7.04 0.19
C CYS A 54 11.94 7.60 -0.48
N THR A 55 11.14 6.73 -1.10
CA THR A 55 9.78 7.07 -1.58
C THR A 55 8.73 6.18 -0.91
N PHE A 56 7.49 6.65 -0.75
CA PHE A 56 6.41 5.91 -0.09
C PHE A 56 5.70 4.86 -0.97
N GLY A 57 6.18 4.66 -2.20
CA GLY A 57 5.54 3.78 -3.18
C GLY A 57 4.21 4.32 -3.73
N PRO A 58 3.42 3.46 -4.41
CA PRO A 58 2.23 3.88 -5.14
C PRO A 58 1.06 4.25 -4.23
N HIS A 59 1.04 3.73 -2.99
CA HIS A 59 0.01 4.01 -1.99
C HIS A 59 0.43 5.16 -1.07
N TYR A 60 0.64 6.35 -1.65
CA TYR A 60 1.07 7.53 -0.89
C TYR A 60 0.00 8.01 0.08
N TRP A 61 -1.24 8.21 -0.40
CA TRP A 61 -2.34 8.79 0.36
C TRP A 61 -1.90 10.02 1.16
N ASN A 62 -1.84 9.89 2.49
CA ASN A 62 -1.43 10.94 3.41
C ASN A 62 -0.14 10.59 4.18
N LYS A 63 0.63 9.57 3.77
CA LYS A 63 1.81 9.07 4.49
C LYS A 63 2.82 10.17 4.81
N GLY A 64 3.14 11.04 3.85
CA GLY A 64 4.04 12.17 4.07
C GLY A 64 3.48 13.19 5.08
N SER A 65 2.17 13.40 5.11
CA SER A 65 1.51 14.27 6.09
C SER A 65 1.52 13.66 7.49
N TYR A 66 1.31 12.35 7.61
CA TYR A 66 1.48 11.65 8.89
C TYR A 66 2.93 11.70 9.37
N ALA A 67 3.90 11.43 8.49
CA ALA A 67 5.32 11.37 8.86
C ALA A 67 5.87 12.71 9.37
N ARG A 68 5.30 13.84 8.92
CA ARG A 68 5.65 15.17 9.44
C ARG A 68 5.09 15.48 10.82
N ARG A 69 4.04 14.77 11.25
CA ARG A 69 3.31 15.04 12.51
C ARG A 69 3.57 13.98 13.57
N ALA A 70 3.97 12.77 13.16
CA ALA A 70 4.22 11.67 14.07
C ALA A 70 5.42 11.96 14.98
N ARG A 71 5.33 11.57 16.26
CA ARG A 71 6.44 11.64 17.22
C ARG A 71 7.51 10.60 16.92
N THR A 72 7.12 9.45 16.37
CA THR A 72 8.01 8.37 15.98
C THR A 72 7.59 7.77 14.64
N VAL A 73 8.53 7.65 13.71
CA VAL A 73 8.34 7.03 12.39
C VAL A 73 9.16 5.76 12.30
N ILE A 74 8.49 4.63 12.18
CA ILE A 74 9.08 3.31 11.95
C ILE A 74 8.91 2.98 10.46
N ALA A 75 10.02 2.85 9.75
CA ALA A 75 10.04 2.56 8.33
C ALA A 75 10.43 1.11 8.05
N GLU A 76 9.54 0.39 7.37
CA GLU A 76 9.85 -0.83 6.67
C GLU A 76 10.45 -0.46 5.30
N VAL A 77 11.71 -0.81 5.07
CA VAL A 77 12.41 -0.55 3.82
C VAL A 77 12.26 -1.77 2.92
N ASP A 78 11.44 -1.63 1.89
CA ASP A 78 11.05 -2.68 0.97
C ASP A 78 11.70 -2.46 -0.42
N PRO A 79 12.69 -3.29 -0.82
CA PRO A 79 13.31 -3.23 -2.16
C PRO A 79 12.33 -3.43 -3.32
N LEU A 80 11.21 -4.13 -3.08
CA LEU A 80 10.20 -4.40 -4.09
C LEU A 80 9.20 -3.25 -4.26
N LEU A 81 9.20 -2.29 -3.34
CA LEU A 81 8.34 -1.12 -3.45
C LEU A 81 8.84 -0.24 -4.61
N PRO A 82 8.00 0.07 -5.62
CA PRO A 82 8.45 0.83 -6.77
C PRO A 82 8.72 2.28 -6.39
N ARG A 83 9.82 2.84 -6.89
CA ARG A 83 10.12 4.27 -6.73
C ARG A 83 9.13 5.11 -7.51
N MET A 84 8.46 6.02 -6.81
CA MET A 84 7.49 6.94 -7.40
C MET A 84 8.09 8.34 -7.56
N HIS A 85 7.61 9.07 -8.56
CA HIS A 85 7.96 10.48 -8.78
C HIS A 85 6.97 11.41 -8.07
N GLY A 86 7.35 12.70 -7.94
CA GLY A 86 6.55 13.73 -7.31
C GLY A 86 6.86 13.95 -5.82
N ASP A 87 5.91 14.54 -5.09
CA ASP A 87 6.05 14.87 -3.67
C ASP A 87 5.70 13.68 -2.77
N CYS A 88 6.44 12.58 -2.96
CA CYS A 88 6.24 11.32 -2.26
C CYS A 88 7.53 10.82 -1.59
N ARG A 89 8.44 11.74 -1.27
CA ARG A 89 9.78 11.44 -0.76
C ARG A 89 9.93 11.74 0.72
N ILE A 90 10.78 10.98 1.40
CA ILE A 90 11.17 11.20 2.79
C ILE A 90 12.67 10.94 2.93
N HIS A 91 13.40 11.82 3.62
CA HIS A 91 14.81 11.62 3.89
C HIS A 91 14.98 10.69 5.10
N VAL A 92 16.00 9.83 5.09
CA VAL A 92 16.27 8.87 6.20
C VAL A 92 16.42 9.53 7.57
N SER A 93 16.86 10.80 7.63
CA SER A 93 16.93 11.56 8.89
C SER A 93 15.58 11.92 9.50
N LYS A 94 14.48 11.61 8.82
CA LYS A 94 13.09 11.74 9.32
C LYS A 94 12.50 10.40 9.76
N LEU A 95 13.30 9.33 9.76
CA LEU A 95 12.92 8.00 10.20
C LEU A 95 13.62 7.71 11.53
N ASP A 96 12.85 7.33 12.55
CA ASP A 96 13.40 7.04 13.88
C ASP A 96 13.89 5.59 13.98
N HIS A 97 13.20 4.68 13.29
CA HIS A 97 13.56 3.27 13.20
C HIS A 97 13.44 2.76 11.77
N ILE A 98 14.34 1.87 11.39
CA ILE A 98 14.39 1.25 10.06
C ILE A 98 14.41 -0.27 10.23
N VAL A 99 13.52 -0.94 9.50
CA VAL A 99 13.43 -2.40 9.40
C VAL A 99 13.62 -2.75 7.93
N GLU A 100 14.73 -3.38 7.59
CA GLU A 100 15.03 -3.77 6.20
C GLU A 100 14.35 -5.10 5.86
N LEU A 101 13.58 -5.12 4.78
CA LEU A 101 13.10 -6.36 4.20
C LEU A 101 14.17 -6.98 3.29
N PRO A 102 14.22 -8.32 3.21
CA PRO A 102 15.11 -8.98 2.28
C PRO A 102 14.68 -8.67 0.84
N ASP A 103 15.65 -8.41 -0.04
CA ASP A 103 15.43 -8.30 -1.48
C ASP A 103 15.15 -9.69 -2.06
N THR A 104 13.90 -10.14 -1.92
CA THR A 104 13.44 -11.46 -2.37
C THR A 104 12.54 -11.25 -3.57
N PRO A 105 13.00 -11.54 -4.80
CA PRO A 105 12.15 -11.44 -5.98
C PRO A 105 10.89 -12.29 -5.84
N VAL A 106 9.78 -11.79 -6.38
CA VAL A 106 8.56 -12.60 -6.48
C VAL A 106 8.79 -13.70 -7.52
N THR A 107 8.81 -14.94 -7.06
CA THR A 107 9.01 -16.12 -7.91
C THR A 107 7.68 -16.69 -8.40
N ARG A 108 7.72 -17.52 -9.45
CA ARG A 108 6.54 -18.23 -9.95
C ARG A 108 5.96 -19.14 -8.87
N GLU A 109 6.83 -19.84 -8.14
CA GLU A 109 6.47 -20.78 -7.10
C GLU A 109 5.69 -20.07 -5.97
N MET A 110 6.12 -18.86 -5.58
CA MET A 110 5.38 -18.03 -4.62
C MET A 110 4.00 -17.63 -5.13
N VAL A 111 3.88 -17.26 -6.41
CA VAL A 111 2.59 -16.94 -7.03
C VAL A 111 1.67 -18.15 -7.04
N GLU A 112 2.18 -19.32 -7.41
CA GLU A 112 1.42 -20.57 -7.40
C GLU A 112 0.93 -20.93 -5.98
N GLU A 113 1.74 -20.65 -4.95
CA GLU A 113 1.36 -20.79 -3.54
C GLU A 113 0.24 -19.80 -3.15
N TRP A 114 0.32 -18.53 -3.56
CA TRP A 114 -0.73 -17.55 -3.30
C TRP A 114 -2.07 -17.92 -3.96
N LEU A 115 -2.01 -18.53 -5.14
CA LEU A 115 -3.19 -19.01 -5.86
C LEU A 115 -3.64 -20.41 -5.39
N ALA A 116 -2.88 -21.07 -4.49
CA ALA A 116 -3.17 -22.42 -4.00
C ALA A 116 -4.57 -22.61 -3.37
N PRO A 117 -5.14 -21.61 -2.68
CA PRO A 117 -6.50 -21.72 -2.14
C PRO A 117 -7.61 -21.61 -3.20
N LEU A 118 -7.31 -21.18 -4.43
CA LEU A 118 -8.33 -20.91 -5.45
C LEU A 118 -8.77 -22.17 -6.21
N PRO A 119 -10.04 -22.23 -6.67
CA PRO A 119 -10.52 -23.27 -7.59
C PRO A 119 -9.64 -23.38 -8.85
N PRO A 120 -9.49 -24.59 -9.44
CA PRO A 120 -8.60 -24.81 -10.57
C PRO A 120 -8.82 -23.87 -11.76
N GLU A 121 -10.08 -23.61 -12.12
CA GLU A 121 -10.46 -22.71 -13.21
C GLU A 121 -10.02 -21.27 -12.93
N ARG A 122 -10.28 -20.77 -11.72
CA ARG A 122 -9.87 -19.42 -11.30
C ARG A 122 -8.35 -19.28 -11.24
N ARG A 123 -7.64 -20.32 -10.80
CA ARG A 123 -6.17 -20.33 -10.79
C ARG A 123 -5.60 -20.21 -12.19
N ALA A 124 -6.14 -20.98 -13.15
CA ALA A 124 -5.68 -20.93 -14.54
C ALA A 124 -5.92 -19.54 -15.15
N ASP A 125 -7.08 -18.94 -14.92
CA ASP A 125 -7.38 -17.57 -15.39
C ASP A 125 -6.42 -16.54 -14.77
N MET A 126 -6.26 -16.55 -13.44
CA MET A 126 -5.34 -15.65 -12.73
C MET A 126 -3.90 -15.82 -13.22
N MET A 127 -3.41 -17.05 -13.37
CA MET A 127 -2.06 -17.30 -13.87
C MET A 127 -1.86 -16.76 -15.29
N SER A 128 -2.85 -16.93 -16.17
CA SER A 128 -2.77 -16.41 -17.55
C SER A 128 -2.61 -14.87 -17.59
N ILE A 129 -3.33 -14.17 -16.71
CA ILE A 129 -3.23 -12.69 -16.58
C ILE A 129 -1.85 -12.29 -16.10
N LEU A 130 -1.29 -13.03 -15.13
CA LEU A 130 0.01 -12.73 -14.56
C LEU A 130 1.15 -12.99 -15.55
N GLU A 131 1.04 -14.02 -16.38
CA GLU A 131 2.00 -14.29 -17.45
C GLU A 131 1.98 -13.19 -18.52
N LEU A 132 0.82 -12.62 -18.82
CA LEU A 132 0.71 -11.45 -19.72
C LEU A 132 1.42 -10.22 -19.17
N ALA A 133 1.49 -10.05 -17.84
CA ALA A 133 2.21 -8.96 -17.23
C ALA A 133 3.74 -9.08 -17.35
N GLY A 134 4.26 -10.28 -17.63
CA GLY A 134 5.65 -10.58 -17.97
C GLY A 134 6.67 -10.48 -16.82
N ASP A 135 6.36 -9.74 -15.76
CA ASP A 135 7.23 -9.52 -14.60
C ASP A 135 6.43 -9.62 -13.29
N PHE A 136 6.72 -10.67 -12.50
CA PHE A 136 6.05 -10.89 -11.21
C PHE A 136 6.48 -9.91 -10.12
N SER A 137 7.57 -9.14 -10.29
CA SER A 137 7.97 -8.10 -9.34
C SER A 137 6.87 -7.06 -9.17
N ARG A 138 6.06 -6.82 -10.22
CA ARG A 138 4.90 -5.92 -10.22
C ARG A 138 3.77 -6.39 -9.31
N LEU A 139 3.84 -7.63 -8.82
CA LEU A 139 2.89 -8.21 -7.87
C LEU A 139 3.31 -8.04 -6.42
N ALA A 140 4.50 -7.52 -6.13
CA ALA A 140 4.98 -7.41 -4.74
C ALA A 140 3.99 -6.69 -3.82
N SER A 141 3.33 -5.64 -4.32
CA SER A 141 2.34 -4.86 -3.56
C SER A 141 0.96 -5.51 -3.42
N VAL A 142 0.67 -6.57 -4.17
CA VAL A 142 -0.67 -7.22 -4.22
C VAL A 142 -0.62 -8.73 -4.02
N GLY A 143 0.57 -9.33 -3.92
CA GLY A 143 0.80 -10.77 -3.93
C GLY A 143 -0.04 -11.52 -2.90
N PRO A 144 0.07 -11.19 -1.59
CA PRO A 144 -0.74 -11.83 -0.55
C PRO A 144 -2.25 -11.58 -0.68
N LEU A 145 -2.65 -10.52 -1.37
CA LEU A 145 -4.05 -10.16 -1.58
C LEU A 145 -4.62 -10.75 -2.87
N ILE A 146 -3.79 -11.30 -3.76
CA ILE A 146 -4.18 -11.67 -5.11
C ILE A 146 -5.30 -12.71 -5.14
N ALA A 147 -5.33 -13.61 -4.15
CA ALA A 147 -6.38 -14.61 -3.99
C ALA A 147 -7.77 -13.99 -3.71
N PHE A 148 -7.82 -12.76 -3.20
CA PHE A 148 -9.06 -12.04 -2.90
C PHE A 148 -9.47 -11.08 -4.02
N VAL A 149 -8.68 -11.00 -5.10
CA VAL A 149 -8.93 -10.10 -6.23
C VAL A 149 -9.66 -10.87 -7.33
N GLU A 150 -10.70 -10.26 -7.91
CA GLU A 150 -11.39 -10.81 -9.08
C GLU A 150 -10.52 -10.63 -10.35
N PRO A 151 -10.55 -11.59 -11.29
CA PRO A 151 -9.69 -11.55 -12.48
C PRO A 151 -9.73 -10.22 -13.26
N ASP A 152 -10.92 -9.63 -13.42
CA ASP A 152 -11.08 -8.35 -14.13
C ASP A 152 -10.49 -7.17 -13.37
N VAL A 153 -10.51 -7.21 -12.03
CA VAL A 153 -9.85 -6.21 -11.19
C VAL A 153 -8.33 -6.33 -11.36
N LEU A 154 -7.79 -7.55 -11.44
CA LEU A 154 -6.38 -7.78 -11.69
C LEU A 154 -5.96 -7.30 -13.09
N ARG A 155 -6.74 -7.60 -14.13
CA ARG A 155 -6.52 -7.08 -15.50
C ARG A 155 -6.47 -5.55 -15.51
N ARG A 156 -7.41 -4.90 -14.82
CA ARG A 156 -7.45 -3.44 -14.69
C ARG A 156 -6.22 -2.90 -13.96
N TYR A 157 -5.85 -3.52 -12.84
CA TYR A 157 -4.69 -3.13 -12.04
C TYR A 157 -3.39 -3.19 -12.84
N LEU A 158 -3.24 -4.22 -13.68
CA LEU A 158 -2.08 -4.43 -14.53
C LEU A 158 -2.12 -3.62 -15.84
N GLY A 159 -3.18 -2.84 -16.09
CA GLY A 159 -3.35 -2.06 -17.32
C GLY A 159 -3.52 -2.92 -18.57
N LEU A 160 -4.06 -4.13 -18.42
CA LEU A 160 -4.28 -5.10 -19.51
C LEU A 160 -5.65 -4.97 -20.17
N MET A 161 -6.50 -4.08 -19.68
CA MET A 161 -7.80 -3.80 -20.29
C MET A 161 -7.64 -2.83 -21.47
N GLU A 162 -8.44 -3.02 -22.52
CA GLU A 162 -8.62 -1.98 -23.53
C GLU A 162 -9.20 -0.73 -22.87
N PRO A 163 -8.67 0.47 -23.20
CA PRO A 163 -9.27 1.71 -22.72
C PRO A 163 -10.71 1.80 -23.24
N PRO A 164 -11.66 2.30 -22.43
CA PRO A 164 -13.02 2.49 -22.90
C PRO A 164 -13.02 3.49 -24.07
N ASP A 165 -13.94 3.32 -25.01
CA ASP A 165 -14.22 4.34 -26.02
C ASP A 165 -14.62 5.63 -25.31
N PHE A 166 -13.82 6.68 -25.47
CA PHE A 166 -14.15 8.01 -24.99
C PHE A 166 -15.18 8.61 -25.96
N VAL A 167 -16.47 8.51 -25.60
CA VAL A 167 -17.58 9.20 -26.29
C VAL A 167 -17.76 10.60 -25.71
#